data_AF-A0A960XEF0-F1
#
_entry.id   AF-A0A960XEF0-F1
#
_cell.length_a   1.000
_cell.length_b   1.000
_cell.length_c   1.000
_cell.angle_alpha   90.00
_cell.angle_beta   90.00
_cell.angle_gamma   90.00
#
_symmetry.space_group_name_H-M   'P 1'
#
loop_
_entity.id
_entity.type
_entity.pdbx_description
1 polymer ?
#
loop_
_entity_poly.entity_id
_entity_poly.type
_entity_poly.pdbx_seq_one_letter_code
_entity_poly.pdbx_strand_id
1 'polypeptide(L)' 'VRFKDQPGTCYEYCNELANQNVNINAFFVTTDGHEVFETNNPSKAQEVAQNLGVYHEPAYA' A
#
# COMPACT_ATOMS: atom_id res chain seq x y z
N VAL A 1 1.57 1.17 4.45
CA VAL A 1 0.70 2.27 3.98
C VAL A 1 -0.37 2.51 5.02
N ARG A 2 -1.01 3.68 5.02
CA ARG A 2 -2.17 3.96 5.86
C ARG A 2 -3.32 4.46 5.02
N PHE A 3 -4.37 3.66 4.90
CA PHE A 3 -5.54 4.04 4.11
C PHE A 3 -6.40 5.07 4.84
N LYS A 4 -7.10 5.89 4.05
CA LYS A 4 -8.26 6.63 4.58
C LYS A 4 -9.32 5.61 4.95
N ASP A 5 -9.97 5.80 6.09
CA ASP A 5 -11.09 4.96 6.52
C ASP A 5 -12.36 5.30 5.72
N GLN A 6 -12.33 4.91 4.45
CA GLN A 6 -13.39 5.09 3.48
C GLN A 6 -13.50 3.84 2.61
N PRO A 7 -14.72 3.37 2.30
CA PRO A 7 -14.91 2.26 1.37
C PRO A 7 -14.21 2.54 0.03
N GLY A 8 -13.46 1.56 -0.45
CA GLY A 8 -12.81 1.61 -1.77
C GLY A 8 -11.32 1.95 -1.76
N THR A 9 -10.76 2.57 -0.72
CA THR A 9 -9.36 3.00 -0.73
C THR A 9 -8.35 1.84 -0.89
N CYS A 10 -8.61 0.69 -0.23
CA CYS A 10 -7.78 -0.51 -0.41
C CYS A 10 -7.89 -1.08 -1.85
N TYR A 11 -9.09 -1.04 -2.43
CA TYR A 11 -9.32 -1.49 -3.80
C TYR A 11 -8.57 -0.60 -4.80
N GLU A 12 -8.66 0.74 -4.66
CA GLU A 12 -7.97 1.69 -5.53
C GLU A 12 -6.46 1.48 -5.50
N TYR A 13 -5.89 1.27 -4.32
CA TYR A 13 -4.46 0.96 -4.16
C TYR A 13 -4.09 -0.35 -4.86
N CYS A 14 -4.81 -1.44 -4.59
CA CYS A 14 -4.54 -2.74 -5.20
C CYS A 14 -4.70 -2.71 -6.73
N ASN A 15 -5.71 -1.99 -7.22
CA ASN A 15 -5.96 -1.85 -8.65
C ASN A 15 -4.85 -1.08 -9.34
N GLU A 16 -4.32 -0.02 -8.72
CA GLU A 16 -3.20 0.72 -9.29
C GLU A 16 -1.88 -0.08 -9.25
N LEU A 17 -1.63 -0.86 -8.19
CA LEU A 17 -0.52 -1.81 -8.20
C LEU A 17 -0.63 -2.80 -9.37
N ALA A 18 -1.84 -3.32 -9.64
CA ALA A 18 -2.10 -4.23 -10.75
C ALA A 18 -1.85 -3.56 -12.11
N ASN A 19 -2.35 -2.34 -12.32
CA ASN A 19 -2.11 -1.55 -13.55
C ASN A 19 -0.61 -1.36 -13.81
N GLN A 20 0.18 -1.29 -12.74
CA GLN A 20 1.63 -1.09 -12.79
C GLN A 20 2.43 -2.41 -12.88
N ASN A 21 1.78 -3.57 -13.01
CA ASN A 21 2.40 -4.90 -12.96
C ASN A 21 3.18 -5.16 -11.66
N VAL A 22 2.69 -4.64 -10.53
CA VAL A 22 3.24 -4.89 -9.19
C VAL A 22 2.42 -6.00 -8.53
N ASN A 23 3.08 -7.12 -8.23
CA ASN A 23 2.47 -8.27 -7.57
C ASN A 23 2.57 -8.10 -6.05
N ILE A 24 1.48 -8.41 -5.35
CA ILE A 24 1.44 -8.49 -3.88
C ILE A 24 1.78 -9.93 -3.49
N ASN A 25 2.84 -10.10 -2.71
CA ASN A 25 3.28 -11.39 -2.17
C ASN A 25 2.59 -11.69 -0.84
N ALA A 26 2.41 -10.66 0.00
CA ALA A 26 1.75 -10.76 1.28
C ALA A 26 1.01 -9.46 1.63
N PHE A 27 -0.08 -9.61 2.38
CA PHE A 27 -0.85 -8.50 2.94
C PHE A 27 -1.20 -8.81 4.39
N PHE A 28 -0.87 -7.88 5.29
CA PHE A 28 -1.18 -8.01 6.71
C PHE A 28 -1.36 -6.64 7.36
N VAL A 29 -1.99 -6.64 8.53
CA VAL A 29 -2.19 -5.45 9.35
C VAL A 29 -1.35 -5.62 10.62
N THR A 30 -0.55 -4.61 10.94
CA THR A 30 0.26 -4.59 12.16
C THR A 30 -0.59 -4.28 13.39
N THR A 31 -0.06 -4.52 14.59
CA THR A 31 -0.80 -4.30 15.85
C THR A 31 -1.14 -2.83 16.13
N ASP A 32 -0.41 -1.89 15.52
CA ASP A 32 -0.68 -0.45 15.53
C ASP A 32 -1.62 0.00 14.40
N GLY A 33 -2.14 -0.94 13.59
CA GLY A 33 -3.18 -0.69 12.60
C GLY A 33 -2.67 -0.22 11.25
N HIS A 34 -1.40 -0.47 10.91
CA HIS A 34 -0.85 -0.13 9.59
C HIS A 34 -1.06 -1.29 8.62
N GLU A 35 -1.50 -0.98 7.41
CA GLU A 35 -1.57 -1.96 6.33
C GLU A 35 -0.19 -2.14 5.68
N VAL A 36 0.30 -3.37 5.66
CA VAL A 36 1.57 -3.73 5.04
C VAL A 36 1.32 -4.59 3.81
N PHE A 37 1.89 -4.14 2.69
CA PHE A 37 1.90 -4.86 1.42
C PHE A 37 3.35 -5.21 1.10
N GLU A 38 3.66 -6.50 1.13
CA GLU A 38 4.92 -7.00 0.58
C GLU A 38 4.71 -7.19 -0.92
N THR A 39 5.55 -6.56 -1.74
CA THR A 39 5.43 -6.61 -3.20
C THR A 39 6.71 -7.04 -3.87
N ASN A 40 6.61 -7.50 -5.12
CA ASN A 40 7.77 -7.79 -5.96
C ASN A 40 8.56 -6.53 -6.38
N ASN A 41 7.99 -5.34 -6.19
CA ASN A 41 8.62 -4.07 -6.51
C ASN A 41 8.22 -2.98 -5.48
N PRO A 42 8.93 -2.92 -4.33
CA PRO A 42 8.60 -2.00 -3.25
C PRO A 42 8.68 -0.52 -3.63
N SER A 43 9.66 -0.13 -4.46
CA SER A 43 9.82 1.27 -4.88
C SER A 43 8.66 1.74 -5.76
N LYS A 44 8.18 0.88 -6.67
CA LYS A 44 7.01 1.20 -7.48
C LYS A 44 5.71 1.20 -6.66
N ALA A 45 5.59 0.30 -5.69
CA ALA A 45 4.46 0.31 -4.75
C ALA A 45 4.42 1.58 -3.89
N GLN A 46 5.60 2.12 -3.54
CA GLN A 46 5.74 3.39 -2.83
C GLN A 46 5.33 4.58 -3.70
N GLU A 47 5.72 4.60 -4.99
CA GLU A 47 5.28 5.62 -5.94
C GLU A 47 3.74 5.65 -6.08
N VAL A 48 3.12 4.47 -6.23
CA VAL A 48 1.66 4.33 -6.28
C VAL A 48 1.00 4.86 -5.00
N ALA A 49 1.56 4.55 -3.82
CA ALA A 49 1.05 5.04 -2.55
C ALA A 49 1.11 6.58 -2.48
N GLN A 50 2.22 7.18 -2.90
CA GLN A 50 2.39 8.64 -2.94
C GLN A 50 1.39 9.30 -3.90
N ASN A 51 1.23 8.74 -5.10
CA ASN A 51 0.30 9.27 -6.11
C ASN A 51 -1.16 9.24 -5.64
N LEU A 52 -1.54 8.22 -4.86
CA LEU A 52 -2.88 8.10 -4.29
C LEU A 52 -3.04 8.88 -2.97
N GLY A 53 -2.00 9.55 -2.48
CA GLY A 53 -2.00 10.23 -1.19
C GLY A 53 -2.21 9.27 0.00
N VAL A 54 -1.81 8.01 -0.17
CA VAL A 54 -1.80 6.99 0.87
C VAL A 54 -0.43 7.03 1.53
N TYR A 55 -0.38 7.47 2.79
CA TYR A 55 0.89 7.76 3.45
C TYR A 55 1.66 6.48 3.78
N HIS A 56 2.95 6.52 3.49
CA HIS A 56 3.93 5.58 4.03
C HIS A 56 4.50 6.17 5.31
N GLU A 57 4.06 5.68 6.47
CA GLU A 57 4.87 5.86 7.69
C GLU A 57 6.02 4.85 7.60
N PRO A 58 7.29 5.29 7.65
CA PRO A 58 8.41 4.35 7.67
C PRO A 58 8.25 3.42 8.87
N ALA A 59 8.35 2.12 8.63
CA ALA A 59 8.43 1.15 9.70
C ALA A 59 9.74 1.43 10.47
N TYR A 60 9.61 2.05 11.64
CA TYR A 60 10.64 2.35 12.62
C TYR A 60 11.61 3.51 12.28
N ALA A 61 11.53 4.57 13.10
CA ALA A 61 12.64 5.46 13.44
C ALA A 61 13.00 5.24 14.91
#